data_AF-A0A8B9VLT5-F1
#
_entry.id   AF-A0A8B9VLT5-F1
#
_cell.length_a   1.000
_cell.length_b   1.000
_cell.length_c   1.000
_cell.angle_alpha   90.00
_cell.angle_beta   90.00
_cell.angle_gamma   90.00
#
_symmetry.space_group_name_H-M   'P 1'
#
loop_
_entity.id
_entity.type
_entity.pdbx_description
1 polymer ?
#
loop_
_entity_poly.entity_id
_entity_poly.type
_entity_poly.pdbx_seq_one_letter_code
_entity_poly.pdbx_strand_id
1 'polypeptide(L)' 'MGAGPTAGHAPFILAPPPAELQARALQRGLAPSQSGPGPLRDLPDWSFADGRPAPLWRGQQRRRREDEALAVSGHVTHP' A
#
# COMPACT_ATOMS: atom_id res chain seq x y z
N MET A 1 -53.79 11.00 5.04
CA MET A 1 -52.56 11.10 5.86
C MET A 1 -51.57 10.07 5.32
N GLY A 2 -50.73 10.44 4.36
CA GLY A 2 -49.74 9.54 3.77
C GLY A 2 -48.41 9.74 4.47
N ALA A 3 -47.95 8.73 5.21
CA ALA A 3 -46.59 8.71 5.73
C ALA A 3 -45.62 8.57 4.55
N GLY A 4 -44.77 9.58 4.34
CA GLY A 4 -43.74 9.52 3.30
C GLY A 4 -42.71 8.42 3.61
N PRO A 5 -42.02 7.89 2.58
CA PRO A 5 -41.04 6.84 2.78
C PRO A 5 -39.88 7.36 3.63
N THR A 6 -39.71 6.79 4.82
CA THR A 6 -38.55 6.97 5.68
C THR A 6 -37.31 6.62 4.87
N ALA A 7 -36.44 7.60 4.61
CA ALA A 7 -35.16 7.39 3.95
C ALA A 7 -34.38 6.34 4.73
N GLY A 8 -34.26 5.13 4.17
CA GLY A 8 -33.48 4.05 4.74
C GLY A 8 -32.03 4.50 4.85
N HIS A 9 -31.50 4.54 6.07
CA HIS A 9 -30.08 4.61 6.33
C HIS A 9 -29.41 3.46 5.57
N ALA A 10 -28.64 3.79 4.54
CA ALA A 10 -27.82 2.82 3.83
C ALA A 10 -26.86 2.18 4.85
N PRO A 11 -26.71 0.85 4.87
CA PRO A 11 -25.82 0.21 5.82
C PRO A 11 -24.40 0.73 5.59
N PHE A 12 -23.76 1.19 6.66
CA PHE A 12 -22.31 1.38 6.69
C PHE A 12 -21.69 0.01 6.41
N ILE A 13 -21.26 -0.23 5.18
CA ILE A 13 -20.61 -1.49 4.82
C ILE A 13 -19.35 -1.59 5.68
N LEU A 14 -19.40 -2.48 6.68
CA LEU A 14 -18.25 -2.79 7.50
C LEU A 14 -17.13 -3.22 6.54
N ALA A 15 -16.01 -2.50 6.57
CA ALA A 15 -14.86 -2.89 5.78
C ALA A 15 -14.54 -4.36 6.07
N PRO A 16 -14.28 -5.18 5.03
CA PRO A 16 -13.99 -6.59 5.24
C PRO A 16 -12.80 -6.74 6.18
N PRO A 17 -12.74 -7.84 6.96
CA PRO A 17 -11.67 -8.05 7.91
C PRO A 17 -10.30 -7.98 7.21
N PRO A 18 -9.25 -7.50 7.89
CA PRO A 18 -7.96 -7.22 7.28
C PRO A 18 -7.33 -8.44 6.59
N ALA A 19 -7.67 -9.67 6.99
CA ALA A 19 -7.18 -10.90 6.37
C ALA A 19 -7.69 -11.09 4.93
N GLU A 20 -8.97 -10.77 4.66
CA GLU A 20 -9.54 -10.89 3.31
C GLU A 20 -8.95 -9.86 2.35
N LEU A 21 -8.71 -8.65 2.84
CA LEU A 21 -8.03 -7.60 2.08
C LEU A 21 -6.59 -7.99 1.74
N GLN A 22 -5.87 -8.58 2.70
CA GLN A 22 -4.51 -9.10 2.48
C GLN A 22 -4.49 -10.22 1.43
N ALA A 23 -5.41 -11.19 1.53
CA ALA A 23 -5.52 -12.27 0.55
C ALA A 23 -5.83 -11.72 -0.86
N ARG A 24 -6.72 -10.73 -0.96
CA ARG A 24 -7.04 -10.07 -2.22
C ARG A 24 -5.85 -9.27 -2.80
N ALA A 25 -5.06 -8.63 -1.94
CA ALA A 25 -3.84 -7.95 -2.37
C ALA A 25 -2.83 -8.94 -2.94
N LEU A 26 -2.60 -10.07 -2.26
CA LEU A 26 -1.72 -11.14 -2.72
C LEU A 26 -2.18 -11.73 -4.06
N GLN A 27 -3.49 -11.99 -4.23
CA GLN A 27 -4.07 -12.45 -5.49
C GLN A 27 -3.83 -11.47 -6.66
N ARG A 28 -3.67 -10.19 -6.36
CA ARG A 28 -3.39 -9.14 -7.34
C ARG A 28 -1.90 -8.85 -7.52
N GLY A 29 -1.01 -9.62 -6.89
CA GLY A 29 0.44 -9.39 -6.92
C GLY A 29 0.89 -8.14 -6.16
N LEU A 30 0.09 -7.66 -5.21
CA LEU A 30 0.43 -6.54 -4.34
C LEU A 30 0.93 -7.02 -2.99
N ALA A 31 1.66 -6.16 -2.28
CA ALA A 31 2.03 -6.43 -0.90
C ALA A 31 0.76 -6.57 -0.02
N PRO A 32 0.74 -7.52 0.94
CA PRO A 32 -0.41 -7.72 1.82
C PRO A 32 -0.63 -6.53 2.76
N SER A 33 0.46 -5.84 3.14
CA SER A 33 0.41 -4.62 3.94
C SER A 33 0.51 -3.38 3.07
N GLN A 34 -0.26 -2.35 3.40
CA GLN A 34 -0.22 -1.04 2.72
C GLN A 34 1.16 -0.37 2.82
N SER A 35 1.92 -0.66 3.88
CA SER A 35 3.28 -0.15 4.07
C SER A 35 4.35 -1.04 3.41
N GLY A 36 3.94 -2.11 2.73
CA GLY A 36 4.82 -3.01 1.99
C GLY A 36 5.32 -2.41 0.67
N PRO A 37 6.12 -3.17 -0.11
CA PRO A 37 6.62 -2.73 -1.41
C PRO A 37 5.50 -2.19 -2.31
N GLY A 38 5.72 -1.02 -2.90
CA GLY A 38 4.71 -0.35 -3.71
C GLY A 38 4.86 1.17 -3.73
N PRO A 39 4.13 1.86 -4.62
CA PRO A 39 4.28 3.30 -4.84
C PRO A 39 4.04 4.12 -3.58
N LEU A 40 3.16 3.68 -2.68
CA LEU A 40 2.89 4.36 -1.42
C LEU A 40 4.10 4.36 -0.46
N ARG A 41 4.96 3.33 -0.53
CA ARG A 41 6.17 3.21 0.27
C ARG A 41 7.39 3.82 -0.41
N ASP A 42 7.47 3.65 -1.73
CA ASP A 42 8.69 3.84 -2.50
C ASP A 42 8.75 5.21 -3.20
N LEU A 43 7.61 5.87 -3.43
CA LEU A 43 7.54 7.21 -4.00
C LEU A 43 7.62 8.27 -2.89
N PRO A 44 8.35 9.38 -3.08
CA PRO A 44 8.33 10.47 -2.10
C PRO A 44 7.01 11.24 -2.12
N ASP A 45 6.59 11.72 -0.95
CA ASP A 45 5.33 12.46 -0.77
C ASP A 45 5.31 13.84 -1.45
N TRP A 46 6.47 14.35 -1.87
CA TRP A 46 6.61 15.67 -2.51
C TRP A 46 7.73 15.66 -3.56
N SER A 47 7.78 16.70 -4.40
CA SER A 47 8.84 16.95 -5.37
C SER A 47 9.05 18.46 -5.52
N PHE A 48 10.19 18.87 -6.08
CA PHE A 48 10.44 20.28 -6.34
C PHE A 48 9.51 20.79 -7.44
N ALA A 49 9.22 22.10 -7.45
CA ALA A 49 8.33 22.72 -8.44
C ALA A 49 8.86 22.61 -9.89
N ASP A 50 10.17 22.44 -10.05
CA ASP A 50 10.85 22.21 -11.33
C ASP A 50 10.78 20.73 -11.80
N GLY A 51 10.09 19.87 -11.06
CA GLY A 51 9.93 18.45 -11.38
C GLY A 51 11.09 17.57 -10.92
N ARG A 52 12.10 18.11 -10.23
CA ARG A 52 13.16 17.28 -9.64
C ARG A 52 12.58 16.42 -8.51
N PRO A 53 13.03 15.17 -8.37
CA PRO A 53 12.57 14.31 -7.29
C PRO A 53 13.04 14.85 -5.94
N ALA A 54 12.21 14.67 -4.91
CA ALA A 54 12.65 14.95 -3.55
C ALA A 54 13.85 14.06 -3.17
N PRO A 55 14.73 14.53 -2.26
CA PRO A 55 15.81 13.71 -1.72
C PRO A 55 15.27 12.43 -1.08
N LEU A 56 16.00 11.31 -1.20
CA LEU A 56 15.64 10.05 -0.55
C LEU A 56 15.87 10.10 0.96
N TRP A 57 14.91 9.61 1.74
CA TRP A 57 15.00 9.65 3.20
C TRP A 57 15.77 8.44 3.71
N ARG A 58 16.31 8.50 4.94
CA ARG A 58 17.16 7.42 5.50
C ARG A 58 16.51 6.03 5.41
N GLY A 59 15.21 5.94 5.65
CA GLY A 59 14.46 4.67 5.54
C GLY A 59 14.37 4.13 4.11
N GLN A 60 14.22 4.99 3.11
CA GLN A 60 14.22 4.59 1.69
C GLN A 60 15.61 4.14 1.23
N GLN A 61 16.66 4.86 1.66
CA GLN A 61 18.04 4.49 1.35
C GLN A 61 18.42 3.13 1.94
N ARG A 62 18.03 2.86 3.20
CA ARG A 62 18.27 1.57 3.84
C ARG A 62 17.59 0.43 3.07
N ARG A 63 16.29 0.58 2.76
CA ARG A 63 15.52 -0.44 2.03
C ARG A 63 16.11 -0.74 0.65
N ARG A 64 16.52 0.28 -0.11
CA ARG A 64 17.22 0.07 -1.39
C ARG A 64 18.50 -0.75 -1.24
N ARG A 65 19.30 -0.49 -0.20
CA ARG A 65 20.52 -1.28 0.08
C ARG A 65 20.19 -2.72 0.49
N GLU A 66 19.14 -2.92 1.29
CA GLU A 66 18.64 -4.24 1.66
C GLU A 66 18.16 -5.01 0.42
N ASP A 67 17.39 -4.38 -0.45
CA ASP A 67 16.89 -4.95 -1.71
C ASP A 67 18.04 -5.28 -2.69
N GLU A 68 19.04 -4.39 -2.80
CA GLU A 68 20.26 -4.62 -3.59
C GLU A 68 21.07 -5.80 -3.02
N ALA A 69 21.26 -5.86 -1.70
CA ALA A 69 21.94 -6.97 -1.03
C ALA A 69 21.19 -8.29 -1.19
N LEU A 70 19.85 -8.27 -1.14
CA LEU A 70 19.01 -9.44 -1.38
C LEU A 70 19.20 -9.95 -2.81
N ALA A 71 19.17 -9.05 -3.80
CA ALA A 71 19.38 -9.40 -5.21
C ALA A 71 20.77 -9.99 -5.47
N VAL A 72 21.82 -9.45 -4.83
CA VAL A 72 23.21 -9.93 -4.97
C VAL A 72 23.45 -11.23 -4.23
N SER A 73 22.85 -11.41 -3.04
CA SER A 73 23.07 -12.60 -2.19
C SER A 73 22.39 -13.86 -2.71
N GLY A 74 21.49 -13.76 -3.70
CA GLY A 74 20.85 -14.91 -4.34
C GLY A 74 19.93 -15.74 -3.42
N HIS A 75 19.74 -15.34 -2.17
CA HIS A 75 18.80 -15.99 -1.25
C HIS A 75 17.39 -15.45 -1.53
N VAL A 76 16.76 -15.97 -2.58
CA VAL A 76 15.31 -15.78 -2.74
C VAL A 76 14.65 -16.84 -1.88
N THR A 77 14.40 -16.54 -0.60
CA THR A 77 13.47 -17.33 0.21
C THR A 77 12.07 -17.07 -0.34
N HIS A 78 11.64 -17.92 -1.27
CA HIS A 78 10.24 -18.02 -1.64
C HIS A 78 9.46 -18.61 -0.46
N PRO A 79 8.34 -18.00 -0.02
CA PRO A 79 7.42 -18.62 0.92
C PRO A 79 6.67 -19.80 0.29
#